data_AF-A0A8H8UC98-F1
#
_entry.id   AF-A0A8H8UC98-F1
#
_cell.length_a   1.000
_cell.length_b   1.000
_cell.length_c   1.000
_cell.angle_alpha   90.00
_cell.angle_beta   90.00
_cell.angle_gamma   90.00
#
_symmetry.space_group_name_H-M   'P 1'
#
loop_
_entity.id
_entity.type
_entity.pdbx_description
1 polymer ?
#
loop_
_entity_poly.entity_id
_entity_poly.type
_entity_poly.pdbx_seq_one_letter_code
_entity_poly.pdbx_strand_id
1 'polypeptide(L)'
;MQFAVALNSATACGEFLESEDPSIIACQLRADEEACRSGRLPSLLALYVQSLSPKKADLVATQLCPETAKYSRSIKMVQYSGIVGSIKAYLTHMTHENRLENLPGVRPEKAKYYPSTEEQVSDHASTPLEDIVNALEESLKASSSGYQDDLPQVPIRESMPITKSQRKCYICQFWLVTPHPQYQSLCKACGDFNLASSNLSLPSNLQLVSKTALVTGARIHLGFHTALRLLRSGAKVIISSRYPLNAASRYLAEPDSENWGDSLKIIGADFRAARDVFQLVECVKEILKEWDIGGVGKLDILVNNAAQTWTDSIQKEQEAIEQEEMLYLERSASHCSILVASDYVPRVRGGTQESEPLITLSQLREQIVEAIHNTPDGDNVVANLSINGNTSMAVQDPSDKCSQHICPTNPHPGATPPHGHNTFPTSPPSIHQTPRSHHHVSAREGMFEANPKSKHKNGQHVHTNLTKAALNMLTETEAWPAWRERRVAMNSVDPGYLSMPLEMEKRGKKCPIGWEDGAGRVLWPVAVGERGEAVWGRFLKDYGAYYVDVGVGR
;
A
#
# COMPACT_ATOMS: atom_id res chain seq x y z
N MET A 1 -12.74 -8.83 -42.93
CA MET A 1 -14.04 -9.49 -43.21
C MET A 1 -15.14 -8.57 -42.71
N GLN A 2 -15.99 -8.06 -43.59
CA GLN A 2 -17.23 -7.38 -43.19
C GLN A 2 -18.26 -8.47 -42.89
N PHE A 3 -18.65 -8.62 -41.63
CA PHE A 3 -19.79 -9.47 -41.28
C PHE A 3 -21.07 -8.73 -41.69
N ALA A 4 -21.89 -9.36 -42.54
CA ALA A 4 -23.06 -8.74 -43.18
C ALA A 4 -24.27 -8.55 -42.25
N VAL A 5 -24.15 -8.88 -40.96
CA VAL A 5 -25.24 -8.83 -39.98
C VAL A 5 -25.03 -7.64 -39.05
N ALA A 6 -26.01 -6.72 -39.03
CA ALA A 6 -26.01 -5.60 -38.10
C ALA A 6 -26.37 -6.08 -36.68
N LEU A 7 -25.36 -6.24 -35.82
CA LEU A 7 -25.52 -6.66 -34.42
C LEU A 7 -25.89 -5.47 -33.51
N ASN A 8 -27.03 -4.85 -33.81
CA ASN A 8 -27.52 -3.62 -33.18
C ASN A 8 -28.84 -3.80 -32.41
N SER A 9 -29.32 -5.02 -32.25
CA SER A 9 -30.53 -5.35 -31.49
C SER A 9 -30.36 -6.62 -30.66
N ALA A 10 -31.18 -6.79 -29.62
CA ALA A 10 -31.16 -7.99 -28.77
C ALA A 10 -31.41 -9.27 -29.57
N THR A 11 -32.40 -9.23 -30.48
CA THR A 11 -32.76 -10.37 -31.33
C THR A 11 -31.61 -10.75 -32.27
N ALA A 12 -31.01 -9.77 -32.96
CA ALA A 12 -29.88 -10.04 -33.86
C ALA A 12 -28.65 -10.58 -33.12
N CYS A 13 -28.38 -10.09 -31.89
CA CYS A 13 -27.29 -10.61 -31.07
C CYS A 13 -27.58 -12.03 -30.55
N GLY A 14 -28.83 -12.32 -30.16
CA GLY A 14 -29.26 -13.64 -29.71
C GLY A 14 -29.11 -14.69 -30.81
N GLU A 15 -29.69 -14.42 -31.99
CA GLU A 15 -29.61 -15.30 -33.16
C GLU A 15 -28.15 -15.56 -33.56
N PHE A 16 -27.31 -14.52 -33.60
CA PHE A 16 -25.89 -14.64 -33.91
C PHE A 16 -25.13 -15.48 -32.89
N LEU A 17 -25.40 -15.33 -31.59
CA LEU A 17 -24.76 -16.14 -30.54
C LEU A 17 -25.20 -17.60 -30.57
N GLU A 18 -26.39 -17.89 -31.08
CA GLU A 18 -26.90 -19.25 -31.24
C GLU A 18 -26.37 -19.92 -32.52
N SER A 19 -26.46 -19.23 -33.67
CA SER A 19 -26.16 -19.80 -34.99
C SER A 19 -24.67 -19.87 -35.33
N GLU A 20 -23.86 -18.91 -34.86
CA GLU A 20 -22.48 -18.77 -35.32
C GLU A 20 -21.48 -19.61 -34.54
N ASP A 21 -20.37 -19.93 -35.21
CA ASP A 21 -19.25 -20.66 -34.64
C ASP A 21 -18.50 -19.81 -33.59
N PRO A 22 -17.98 -20.42 -32.48
CA PRO A 22 -17.21 -19.70 -31.47
C PRO A 22 -16.05 -18.86 -32.01
N SER A 23 -15.40 -19.27 -33.11
CA SER A 23 -14.33 -18.50 -33.75
C SER A 23 -14.83 -17.20 -34.40
N ILE A 24 -16.03 -17.23 -34.96
CA ILE A 24 -16.68 -16.07 -35.58
C ILE A 24 -17.14 -15.08 -34.50
N ILE A 25 -17.72 -15.59 -33.42
CA ILE A 25 -18.09 -14.78 -32.25
C ILE A 25 -16.86 -14.10 -31.64
N ALA A 26 -15.75 -14.85 -31.49
CA ALA A 26 -14.50 -14.28 -30.99
C ALA A 26 -13.91 -13.22 -31.94
N CYS A 27 -13.99 -13.45 -33.26
CA CYS A 27 -13.55 -12.47 -34.26
C CYS A 27 -14.35 -11.16 -34.18
N GLN A 28 -15.67 -11.26 -34.02
CA GLN A 28 -16.54 -10.10 -33.86
C GLN A 28 -16.25 -9.34 -32.57
N LEU A 29 -16.05 -10.03 -31.44
CA LEU A 29 -15.68 -9.38 -30.17
C LEU A 29 -14.33 -8.65 -30.26
N ARG A 30 -13.34 -9.17 -31.01
CA ARG A 30 -12.10 -8.43 -31.28
C ARG A 30 -12.31 -7.22 -32.17
N ALA A 31 -13.15 -7.34 -33.19
CA ALA A 31 -13.50 -6.20 -34.04
C ALA A 31 -14.18 -5.08 -33.23
N ASP A 32 -15.05 -5.45 -32.28
CA ASP A 32 -15.68 -4.52 -31.36
C ASP A 32 -14.66 -3.89 -30.40
N GLU A 33 -13.72 -4.66 -29.86
CA GLU A 33 -12.63 -4.13 -29.04
C GLU A 33 -11.76 -3.11 -29.81
N GLU A 34 -11.43 -3.40 -31.07
CA GLU A 34 -10.68 -2.49 -31.93
C GLU A 34 -11.50 -1.24 -32.31
N ALA A 35 -12.82 -1.37 -32.47
CA ALA A 35 -13.72 -0.24 -32.64
C ALA A 35 -13.65 0.68 -31.40
N CYS A 36 -13.73 0.13 -30.18
CA CYS A 36 -13.58 0.90 -28.95
C CYS A 36 -12.23 1.64 -28.88
N ARG A 37 -11.12 0.98 -29.22
CA ARG A 37 -9.77 1.59 -29.22
C ARG A 37 -9.63 2.72 -30.24
N SER A 38 -10.29 2.58 -31.39
CA SER A 38 -10.30 3.59 -32.45
C SER A 38 -11.39 4.67 -32.30
N GLY A 39 -12.11 4.70 -31.17
CA GLY A 39 -13.16 5.69 -30.90
C GLY A 39 -14.42 5.51 -31.76
N ARG A 40 -14.62 4.32 -32.34
CA ARG A 40 -15.78 3.96 -33.16
C ARG A 40 -16.80 3.17 -32.36
N LEU A 41 -18.06 3.19 -32.78
CA LEU A 41 -19.13 2.47 -32.11
C LEU A 41 -18.97 0.94 -32.34
N PRO A 42 -18.76 0.14 -31.28
CA PRO A 42 -18.76 -1.32 -31.38
C PRO A 42 -20.19 -1.87 -31.52
N SER A 43 -20.32 -3.15 -31.87
CA SER A 43 -21.62 -3.82 -31.85
C SER A 43 -22.18 -4.02 -30.42
N LEU A 44 -23.46 -4.38 -30.31
CA LEU A 44 -24.09 -4.67 -29.01
C LEU A 44 -23.81 -6.09 -28.50
N LEU A 45 -23.08 -6.91 -29.26
CA LEU A 45 -22.89 -8.34 -28.99
C LEU A 45 -22.40 -8.61 -27.57
N ALA A 46 -21.45 -7.80 -27.07
CA ALA A 46 -20.87 -7.94 -25.73
C ALA A 46 -21.90 -7.85 -24.61
N LEU A 47 -23.03 -7.16 -24.79
CA LEU A 47 -24.11 -7.10 -23.79
C LEU A 47 -24.85 -8.44 -23.65
N TYR A 48 -24.86 -9.25 -24.70
CA TYR A 48 -25.67 -10.46 -24.79
C TYR A 48 -24.88 -11.76 -24.65
N VAL A 49 -23.54 -11.75 -24.65
CA VAL A 49 -22.70 -12.96 -24.51
C VAL A 49 -22.94 -13.77 -23.22
N GLN A 50 -23.68 -13.23 -22.25
CA GLN A 50 -24.12 -13.95 -21.06
C GLN A 50 -25.17 -15.04 -21.34
N SER A 51 -25.79 -15.05 -22.53
CA SER A 51 -26.71 -16.11 -22.97
C SER A 51 -25.98 -17.35 -23.50
N LEU A 52 -24.66 -17.30 -23.67
CA LEU A 52 -23.88 -18.45 -24.14
C LEU A 52 -23.86 -19.58 -23.11
N SER A 53 -23.99 -20.82 -23.59
CA SER A 53 -23.77 -21.98 -22.73
C SER A 53 -22.31 -22.03 -22.23
N PRO A 54 -22.04 -22.59 -21.03
CA PRO A 54 -20.69 -22.61 -20.47
C PRO A 54 -19.65 -23.24 -21.41
N LYS A 55 -20.04 -24.29 -22.14
CA LYS A 55 -19.18 -24.96 -23.13
C LYS A 55 -18.87 -24.06 -24.33
N LYS A 56 -19.87 -23.32 -24.85
CA LYS A 56 -19.68 -22.41 -25.99
C LYS A 56 -18.86 -21.18 -25.58
N ALA A 57 -19.07 -20.66 -24.37
CA ALA A 57 -18.29 -19.56 -23.81
C ALA A 57 -16.80 -19.91 -23.63
N ASP A 58 -16.48 -21.13 -23.16
CA ASP A 58 -15.10 -21.60 -23.04
C ASP A 58 -14.39 -21.71 -24.40
N LEU A 59 -15.11 -22.13 -25.44
CA LEU A 59 -14.60 -22.19 -26.81
C LEU A 59 -14.37 -20.78 -27.37
N VAL A 60 -15.31 -19.86 -27.17
CA VAL A 60 -15.15 -18.44 -27.55
C VAL A 60 -13.94 -17.84 -26.83
N ALA A 61 -13.80 -18.04 -25.51
CA ALA A 61 -12.67 -17.56 -24.73
C ALA A 61 -11.32 -18.09 -25.25
N THR A 62 -11.28 -19.35 -25.65
CA THR A 62 -10.08 -19.97 -26.22
C THR A 62 -9.72 -19.38 -27.59
N GLN A 63 -10.71 -19.09 -28.43
CA GLN A 63 -10.50 -18.47 -29.75
C GLN A 63 -10.22 -16.96 -29.65
N LEU A 64 -10.72 -16.29 -28.61
CA LEU A 64 -10.52 -14.85 -28.36
C LEU A 64 -9.09 -14.54 -27.95
N CYS A 65 -8.37 -15.47 -27.33
CA CYS A 65 -6.96 -15.35 -26.98
C CYS A 65 -6.19 -16.66 -27.31
N PRO A 66 -5.74 -16.87 -28.56
CA PRO A 66 -5.18 -18.13 -29.03
C PRO A 66 -3.77 -18.35 -28.45
N GLU A 67 -3.02 -17.27 -28.22
CA GLU A 67 -1.69 -17.29 -27.59
C GLU A 67 -1.74 -17.79 -26.14
N THR A 68 -2.89 -17.61 -25.48
CA THR A 68 -3.14 -18.05 -24.10
C THR A 68 -3.99 -19.30 -24.01
N ALA A 69 -4.30 -19.95 -25.14
CA ALA A 69 -5.10 -21.18 -25.19
C ALA A 69 -4.49 -22.34 -24.38
N LYS A 70 -3.16 -22.32 -24.18
CA LYS A 70 -2.38 -23.28 -23.39
C LYS A 70 -2.54 -23.15 -21.87
N TYR A 71 -3.13 -22.06 -21.37
CA TYR A 71 -3.30 -21.81 -19.94
C TYR A 71 -4.63 -22.36 -19.41
N SER A 72 -4.74 -22.45 -18.07
CA SER A 72 -5.90 -23.00 -17.39
C SER A 72 -7.20 -22.26 -17.75
N ARG A 73 -8.34 -22.96 -17.67
CA ARG A 73 -9.68 -22.42 -17.96
C ARG A 73 -9.93 -21.09 -17.25
N SER A 74 -9.51 -20.97 -15.98
CA SER A 74 -9.65 -19.77 -15.18
C SER A 74 -8.94 -18.55 -15.78
N ILE A 75 -7.72 -18.72 -16.32
CA ILE A 75 -6.95 -17.64 -16.94
C ILE A 75 -7.64 -17.16 -18.23
N LYS A 76 -8.13 -18.11 -19.05
CA LYS A 76 -8.86 -17.79 -20.29
C LYS A 76 -10.16 -17.04 -20.01
N MET A 77 -10.89 -17.44 -18.96
CA MET A 77 -12.14 -16.79 -18.59
C MET A 77 -11.95 -15.39 -17.98
N VAL A 78 -10.82 -15.14 -17.31
CA VAL A 78 -10.46 -13.80 -16.83
C VAL A 78 -10.20 -12.85 -18.01
N GLN A 79 -9.46 -13.30 -19.01
CA GLN A 79 -9.20 -12.50 -20.23
C GLN A 79 -10.48 -12.25 -21.03
N TYR A 80 -11.30 -13.29 -21.23
CA TYR A 80 -12.61 -13.17 -21.84
C TYR A 80 -13.50 -12.15 -21.12
N SER A 81 -13.57 -12.23 -19.79
CA SER A 81 -14.37 -11.29 -18.98
C SER A 81 -13.82 -9.87 -19.03
N GLY A 82 -12.50 -9.71 -19.14
CA GLY A 82 -11.85 -8.41 -19.31
C GLY A 82 -12.20 -7.74 -20.63
N ILE A 83 -12.11 -8.46 -21.76
CA ILE A 83 -12.44 -7.94 -23.09
C ILE A 83 -13.94 -7.63 -23.21
N VAL A 84 -14.80 -8.54 -22.75
CA VAL A 84 -16.25 -8.28 -22.73
C VAL A 84 -16.58 -7.10 -21.80
N GLY A 85 -15.91 -7.01 -20.65
CA GLY A 85 -16.08 -5.94 -19.68
C GLY A 85 -15.68 -4.56 -20.23
N SER A 86 -14.59 -4.48 -20.99
CA SER A 86 -14.13 -3.22 -21.58
C SER A 86 -15.11 -2.71 -22.65
N ILE A 87 -15.62 -3.58 -23.51
CA ILE A 87 -16.63 -3.23 -24.54
C ILE A 87 -17.93 -2.77 -23.86
N LYS A 88 -18.39 -3.49 -22.82
CA LYS A 88 -19.58 -3.10 -22.02
C LYS A 88 -19.42 -1.73 -21.37
N ALA A 89 -18.25 -1.45 -20.79
CA ALA A 89 -17.95 -0.17 -20.17
C ALA A 89 -17.95 0.95 -21.21
N TYR A 90 -17.33 0.74 -22.37
CA TYR A 90 -17.30 1.70 -23.47
C TYR A 90 -18.71 2.05 -23.97
N LEU A 91 -19.56 1.05 -24.19
CA LEU A 91 -20.97 1.25 -24.56
C LEU A 91 -21.73 2.04 -23.47
N THR A 92 -21.48 1.76 -22.20
CA THR A 92 -22.12 2.47 -21.07
C THR A 92 -21.66 3.93 -21.00
N HIS A 93 -20.39 4.22 -21.26
CA HIS A 93 -19.85 5.58 -21.29
C HIS A 93 -20.41 6.39 -22.47
N MET A 94 -20.52 5.77 -23.66
CA MET A 94 -21.15 6.39 -24.84
C MET A 94 -22.63 6.70 -24.63
N THR A 95 -23.36 5.95 -23.78
CA THR A 95 -24.76 6.27 -23.44
C THR A 95 -24.92 7.47 -22.50
N HIS A 96 -23.86 7.88 -21.79
CA HIS A 96 -23.90 9.01 -20.84
C HIS A 96 -23.56 10.37 -21.47
N GLU A 97 -22.85 10.39 -22.61
CA GLU A 97 -22.56 11.60 -23.39
C GLU A 97 -23.42 11.63 -24.65
N ASN A 98 -24.65 12.16 -24.55
CA ASN A 98 -25.63 12.43 -25.62
C ASN A 98 -25.18 12.19 -27.07
N ARG A 99 -25.19 10.94 -27.55
CA ARG A 99 -25.41 10.54 -28.95
C ARG A 99 -25.92 9.10 -29.02
N LEU A 100 -27.25 8.93 -28.92
CA LEU A 100 -28.10 7.97 -29.66
C LEU A 100 -29.47 7.90 -28.96
N GLU A 101 -30.44 8.61 -29.53
CA GLU A 101 -31.85 8.26 -29.35
C GLU A 101 -32.06 6.86 -29.95
N ASN A 102 -32.74 5.96 -29.21
CA ASN A 102 -33.19 4.62 -29.60
C ASN A 102 -32.24 3.42 -29.36
N LEU A 103 -31.90 3.11 -28.10
CA LEU A 103 -31.58 1.74 -27.70
C LEU A 103 -32.73 1.14 -26.88
N PRO A 104 -33.28 -0.04 -27.24
CA PRO A 104 -34.37 -0.65 -26.50
C PRO A 104 -33.92 -1.05 -25.10
N GLY A 105 -34.72 -0.67 -24.10
CA GLY A 105 -34.39 -0.78 -22.68
C GLY A 105 -34.13 -2.23 -22.25
N VAL A 106 -32.88 -2.53 -21.93
CA VAL A 106 -32.49 -3.76 -21.25
C VAL A 106 -32.68 -3.54 -19.74
N ARG A 107 -33.74 -4.12 -19.17
CA ARG A 107 -33.87 -4.25 -17.71
C ARG A 107 -32.93 -5.37 -17.25
N PRO A 108 -32.08 -5.16 -16.23
CA PRO A 108 -31.28 -6.23 -15.66
C PRO A 108 -32.20 -7.20 -14.91
N GLU A 109 -32.43 -8.40 -15.45
CA GLU A 109 -33.04 -9.48 -14.69
C GLU A 109 -32.07 -9.97 -13.60
N LYS A 110 -32.61 -10.17 -12.40
CA LYS A 110 -31.87 -10.66 -11.23
C LYS A 110 -31.38 -12.09 -11.50
N ALA A 111 -30.07 -12.29 -11.40
CA ALA A 111 -29.44 -13.60 -11.49
C ALA A 111 -30.03 -14.56 -10.43
N LYS A 112 -30.65 -15.65 -10.88
CA LYS A 112 -30.98 -16.80 -10.02
C LYS A 112 -29.69 -17.58 -9.77
N TYR A 113 -29.27 -17.65 -8.51
CA TYR A 113 -28.13 -18.44 -8.07
C TYR A 113 -28.54 -19.92 -7.99
N TYR A 114 -27.92 -20.78 -8.79
CA TYR A 114 -28.00 -22.24 -8.64
C TYR A 114 -26.70 -22.72 -7.96
N PRO A 115 -26.76 -23.28 -6.74
CA PRO A 115 -25.60 -23.95 -6.18
C PRO A 115 -25.36 -25.25 -6.95
N SER A 116 -24.13 -25.47 -7.39
CA SER A 116 -23.66 -26.75 -7.92
C SER A 116 -22.66 -27.33 -6.92
N THR A 117 -23.05 -28.41 -6.26
CA THR A 117 -22.17 -29.42 -5.66
C THR A 117 -22.02 -30.54 -6.70
N GLU A 118 -20.94 -31.29 -6.87
CA GLU A 118 -19.61 -31.43 -6.27
C GLU A 118 -18.84 -32.40 -7.20
N GLU A 119 -17.51 -32.33 -7.27
CA GLU A 119 -16.68 -33.48 -7.65
C GLU A 119 -15.79 -33.87 -6.46
N GLN A 120 -16.25 -34.92 -5.77
CA GLN A 120 -15.54 -36.04 -5.14
C GLN A 120 -14.35 -35.78 -4.19
N VAL A 121 -14.61 -36.05 -2.90
CA VAL A 121 -13.63 -36.56 -1.92
C VAL A 121 -14.17 -37.90 -1.39
N SER A 122 -13.36 -38.97 -1.42
CA SER A 122 -13.70 -40.28 -0.86
C SER A 122 -13.25 -40.39 0.60
N ASP A 123 -14.10 -40.98 1.46
CA ASP A 123 -13.85 -42.27 2.12
C ASP A 123 -14.95 -42.59 3.15
N HIS A 124 -15.64 -43.70 2.87
CA HIS A 124 -16.32 -44.64 3.78
C HIS A 124 -17.04 -44.13 5.05
N ALA A 125 -18.34 -43.83 4.89
CA ALA A 125 -19.40 -44.21 5.85
C ALA A 125 -20.72 -44.33 5.08
N SER A 126 -21.16 -45.56 4.82
CA SER A 126 -22.40 -45.83 4.08
C SER A 126 -23.60 -45.71 5.01
N THR A 127 -24.07 -44.49 5.22
CA THR A 127 -25.44 -44.26 5.70
C THR A 127 -26.35 -44.23 4.46
N PRO A 128 -27.35 -45.12 4.35
CA PRO A 128 -28.29 -45.11 3.24
C PRO A 128 -28.94 -43.74 3.06
N LEU A 129 -29.06 -43.29 1.82
CA LEU A 129 -29.65 -41.99 1.47
C LEU A 129 -31.04 -41.80 2.08
N GLU A 130 -31.78 -42.89 2.24
CA GLU A 130 -33.12 -42.92 2.84
C GLU A 130 -33.12 -42.53 4.33
N ASP A 131 -32.09 -42.90 5.08
CA ASP A 131 -31.95 -42.50 6.49
C ASP A 131 -31.57 -41.02 6.62
N ILE A 132 -30.82 -40.48 5.66
CA ILE A 132 -30.48 -39.06 5.59
C ILE A 132 -31.73 -38.24 5.23
N VAL A 133 -32.52 -38.71 4.28
CA VAL A 133 -33.78 -38.07 3.88
C VAL A 133 -34.78 -38.12 5.03
N ASN A 134 -34.90 -39.24 5.74
CA ASN A 134 -35.79 -39.37 6.89
C ASN A 134 -35.37 -38.46 8.06
N ALA A 135 -34.06 -38.37 8.37
CA ALA A 135 -33.57 -37.46 9.41
C ALA A 135 -33.77 -35.97 9.07
N LEU A 136 -33.63 -35.61 7.79
CA LEU A 136 -33.90 -34.25 7.30
C LEU A 136 -35.40 -33.95 7.30
N GLU A 137 -36.24 -34.90 6.92
CA GLU A 137 -37.70 -34.75 6.99
C GLU A 137 -38.20 -34.65 8.42
N GLU A 138 -37.64 -35.41 9.37
CA GLU A 138 -37.97 -35.28 10.80
C GLU A 138 -37.51 -33.93 11.36
N SER A 139 -36.34 -33.43 10.96
CA SER A 139 -35.85 -32.09 11.34
C SER A 139 -36.71 -30.96 10.75
N LEU A 140 -37.19 -31.12 9.52
CA LEU A 140 -38.10 -30.18 8.86
C LEU A 140 -39.51 -30.23 9.46
N LYS A 141 -40.00 -31.42 9.83
CA LYS A 141 -41.30 -31.60 10.50
C LYS A 141 -41.27 -31.06 11.94
N ALA A 142 -40.17 -31.24 12.67
CA ALA A 142 -39.96 -30.65 13.99
C ALA A 142 -39.92 -29.10 13.95
N SER A 143 -39.62 -28.50 12.80
CA SER A 143 -39.60 -27.06 12.58
C SER A 143 -40.98 -26.47 12.18
N SER A 144 -42.01 -27.32 12.03
CA SER A 144 -43.29 -26.95 11.41
C SER A 144 -44.50 -26.88 12.36
N SER A 145 -44.30 -26.97 13.68
CA SER A 145 -45.37 -26.67 14.65
C SER A 145 -45.24 -25.23 15.16
N GLY A 146 -45.92 -24.31 14.45
CA GLY A 146 -46.48 -23.10 15.04
C GLY A 146 -45.65 -21.82 14.94
N TYR A 147 -45.57 -21.23 13.74
CA TYR A 147 -45.49 -19.76 13.61
C TYR A 147 -46.25 -19.35 12.34
N GLN A 148 -47.30 -18.55 12.51
CA GLN A 148 -48.07 -17.97 11.41
C GLN A 148 -47.20 -17.00 10.60
N ASP A 149 -47.39 -17.04 9.28
CA ASP A 149 -46.80 -16.14 8.30
C ASP A 149 -47.20 -14.68 8.55
N ASP A 150 -46.30 -13.91 9.15
CA ASP A 150 -46.25 -12.44 9.04
C ASP A 150 -44.86 -12.07 8.49
N LEU A 151 -44.64 -12.33 7.21
CA LEU A 151 -43.49 -11.77 6.51
C LEU A 151 -43.71 -10.26 6.34
N PRO A 152 -42.84 -9.39 6.89
CA PRO A 152 -42.95 -7.97 6.70
C PRO A 152 -42.80 -7.65 5.20
N GLN A 153 -43.84 -7.07 4.60
CA GLN A 153 -43.74 -6.52 3.25
C GLN A 153 -42.66 -5.44 3.24
N VAL A 154 -41.51 -5.76 2.66
CA VAL A 154 -40.43 -4.78 2.45
C VAL A 154 -40.96 -3.74 1.46
N PRO A 155 -41.06 -2.46 1.83
CA PRO A 155 -41.54 -1.45 0.91
C PRO A 155 -40.60 -1.36 -0.29
N ILE A 156 -41.16 -1.31 -1.49
CA ILE A 156 -40.45 -0.90 -2.70
C ILE A 156 -39.86 0.49 -2.39
N ARG A 157 -38.53 0.56 -2.23
CA ARG A 157 -37.85 1.82 -1.95
C ARG A 157 -38.10 2.76 -3.12
N GLU A 158 -38.90 3.80 -2.90
CA GLU A 158 -38.91 4.98 -3.74
C GLU A 158 -37.46 5.48 -3.93
N SER A 159 -37.15 6.00 -5.12
CA SER A 159 -35.86 6.59 -5.41
C SER A 159 -35.59 7.73 -4.42
N MET A 160 -34.78 7.45 -3.39
CA MET A 160 -34.41 8.44 -2.40
C MET A 160 -33.58 9.54 -3.07
N PRO A 161 -33.92 10.82 -2.88
CA PRO A 161 -33.12 11.91 -3.39
C PRO A 161 -31.72 11.88 -2.75
N ILE A 162 -30.68 11.93 -3.58
CA ILE A 162 -29.28 11.97 -3.16
C ILE A 162 -29.04 13.29 -2.42
N THR A 163 -28.91 13.25 -1.10
CA THR A 163 -28.55 14.42 -0.28
C THR A 163 -27.02 14.56 -0.22
N LYS A 164 -26.51 15.80 -0.12
CA LYS A 164 -25.08 16.14 0.08
C LYS A 164 -24.44 15.48 1.32
N SER A 165 -25.24 14.85 2.19
CA SER A 165 -24.83 14.11 3.38
C SER A 165 -24.41 12.65 3.12
N GLN A 166 -24.61 12.12 1.91
CA GLN A 166 -24.17 10.76 1.59
C GLN A 166 -22.64 10.69 1.57
N ARG A 167 -22.05 9.78 2.35
CA ARG A 167 -20.59 9.54 2.39
C ARG A 167 -20.24 8.46 1.37
N LYS A 168 -19.05 8.56 0.75
CA LYS A 168 -18.51 7.49 -0.10
C LYS A 168 -17.76 6.46 0.74
N CYS A 169 -17.83 5.20 0.35
CA CYS A 169 -17.00 4.13 0.90
C CYS A 169 -15.53 4.47 0.65
N TYR A 170 -14.69 4.33 1.68
CA TYR A 170 -13.28 4.67 1.59
C TYR A 170 -12.51 3.81 0.57
N ILE A 171 -12.87 2.54 0.40
CA ILE A 171 -12.21 1.64 -0.58
C ILE A 171 -12.83 1.79 -1.97
N CYS A 172 -14.11 1.39 -2.16
CA CYS A 172 -14.72 1.33 -3.50
C CYS A 172 -15.25 2.66 -4.04
N GLN A 173 -15.26 3.73 -3.24
CA GLN A 173 -15.77 5.06 -3.63
C GLN A 173 -17.27 5.12 -4.00
N PHE A 174 -18.03 4.03 -3.87
CA PHE A 174 -19.49 4.02 -4.00
C PHE A 174 -20.18 4.65 -2.79
N TRP A 175 -21.41 5.14 -2.98
CA TRP A 175 -22.19 5.75 -1.91
C TRP A 175 -22.53 4.75 -0.81
N LEU A 176 -22.29 5.14 0.44
CA LEU A 176 -22.60 4.32 1.62
C LEU A 176 -24.11 4.35 1.87
N VAL A 177 -24.78 3.27 1.45
CA VAL A 177 -26.18 3.00 1.82
C VAL A 177 -26.26 2.32 3.17
N THR A 178 -25.35 1.38 3.44
CA THR A 178 -25.26 0.67 4.73
C THR A 178 -23.78 0.53 5.10
N PRO A 179 -23.31 1.22 6.15
CA PRO A 179 -21.93 1.12 6.59
C PRO A 179 -21.64 -0.23 7.27
N HIS A 180 -20.39 -0.67 7.24
CA HIS A 180 -19.94 -1.85 7.98
C HIS A 180 -19.98 -1.58 9.51
N PRO A 181 -20.40 -2.54 10.36
CA PRO A 181 -20.56 -2.31 11.80
C PRO A 181 -19.29 -1.80 12.49
N GLN A 182 -18.14 -2.39 12.17
CA GLN A 182 -16.84 -2.01 12.73
C GLN A 182 -16.17 -0.84 11.99
N TYR A 183 -16.45 -0.70 10.69
CA TYR A 183 -15.78 0.28 9.82
C TYR A 183 -16.82 1.18 9.18
N GLN A 184 -17.23 2.23 9.91
CA GLN A 184 -18.30 3.12 9.47
C GLN A 184 -17.98 3.87 8.16
N SER A 185 -16.70 3.94 7.79
CA SER A 185 -16.23 4.54 6.53
C SER A 185 -16.24 3.55 5.35
N LEU A 186 -16.59 2.29 5.57
CA LEU A 186 -16.63 1.24 4.56
C LEU A 186 -18.05 0.71 4.36
N CYS A 187 -18.37 0.28 3.14
CA CYS A 187 -19.58 -0.53 2.93
C CYS A 187 -19.34 -1.94 3.48
N LYS A 188 -20.41 -2.70 3.72
CA LYS A 188 -20.32 -4.04 4.30
C LYS A 188 -19.29 -4.93 3.57
N ALA A 189 -19.39 -5.05 2.25
CA ALA A 189 -18.48 -5.86 1.45
C ALA A 189 -17.00 -5.43 1.57
N CYS A 190 -16.72 -4.12 1.54
CA CYS A 190 -15.34 -3.62 1.71
C CYS A 190 -14.82 -3.82 3.14
N GLY A 191 -15.69 -3.72 4.15
CA GLY A 191 -15.34 -3.99 5.54
C GLY A 191 -15.01 -5.47 5.77
N ASP A 192 -15.87 -6.37 5.28
CA ASP A 192 -15.68 -7.83 5.34
C ASP A 192 -14.36 -8.22 4.65
N PHE A 193 -14.10 -7.66 3.46
CA PHE A 193 -12.85 -7.87 2.73
C PHE A 193 -11.61 -7.38 3.49
N ASN A 194 -11.69 -6.19 4.11
CA ASN A 194 -10.58 -5.63 4.91
C ASN A 194 -10.28 -6.53 6.13
N LEU A 195 -11.32 -7.04 6.81
CA LEU A 195 -11.18 -7.97 7.92
C LEU A 195 -10.55 -9.29 7.47
N ALA A 196 -11.09 -9.92 6.43
CA ALA A 196 -10.58 -11.19 5.91
C ALA A 196 -9.11 -11.09 5.48
N SER A 197 -8.73 -9.99 4.84
CA SER A 197 -7.36 -9.76 4.39
C SER A 197 -6.42 -9.46 5.56
N SER A 198 -6.83 -8.63 6.52
CA SER A 198 -6.06 -8.35 7.75
C SER A 198 -5.84 -9.63 8.57
N ASN A 199 -6.85 -10.52 8.60
CA ASN A 199 -6.82 -11.77 9.35
C ASN A 199 -5.65 -12.67 8.94
N LEU A 200 -5.19 -12.61 7.68
CA LEU A 200 -4.04 -13.39 7.21
C LEU A 200 -2.73 -13.04 7.92
N SER A 201 -2.57 -11.78 8.35
CA SER A 201 -1.36 -11.31 9.04
C SER A 201 -1.50 -11.24 10.55
N LEU A 202 -2.65 -11.66 11.11
CA LEU A 202 -2.81 -11.74 12.56
C LEU A 202 -1.96 -12.90 13.13
N PRO A 203 -1.49 -12.78 14.39
CA PRO A 203 -0.65 -13.80 15.04
C PRO A 203 -1.18 -15.23 14.99
N SER A 204 -2.51 -15.41 15.00
CA SER A 204 -3.15 -16.73 14.91
C SER A 204 -3.02 -17.40 13.54
N ASN A 205 -2.76 -16.62 12.48
CA ASN A 205 -2.75 -17.07 11.08
C ASN A 205 -1.39 -16.88 10.38
N LEU A 206 -0.42 -16.27 11.08
CA LEU A 206 0.92 -15.98 10.60
C LEU A 206 1.94 -16.41 11.65
N GLN A 207 2.71 -17.46 11.36
CA GLN A 207 3.77 -17.95 12.24
C GLN A 207 5.14 -17.59 11.67
N LEU A 208 5.95 -16.88 12.46
CA LEU A 208 7.25 -16.32 12.05
C LEU A 208 8.39 -16.70 13.01
N VAL A 209 8.26 -17.79 13.78
CA VAL A 209 9.20 -18.21 14.84
C VAL A 209 10.67 -18.26 14.41
N SER A 210 10.94 -18.62 13.15
CA SER A 210 12.30 -18.72 12.60
C SER A 210 12.72 -17.50 11.77
N LYS A 211 11.98 -16.39 11.84
CA LYS A 211 12.15 -15.22 10.97
C LYS A 211 12.69 -14.04 11.76
N THR A 212 13.56 -13.30 11.11
CA THR A 212 14.07 -12.03 11.62
C THR A 212 13.47 -10.85 10.83
N ALA A 213 13.17 -9.76 11.53
CA ALA A 213 12.63 -8.57 10.91
C ALA A 213 13.35 -7.30 11.37
N LEU A 214 13.42 -6.30 10.48
CA LEU A 214 13.83 -4.94 10.80
C LEU A 214 12.70 -3.97 10.46
N VAL A 215 12.22 -3.20 11.43
CA VAL A 215 11.20 -2.15 11.24
C VAL A 215 11.78 -0.80 11.61
N THR A 216 11.91 0.10 10.63
CA THR A 216 12.47 1.43 10.88
C THR A 216 11.41 2.41 11.40
N GLY A 217 11.78 3.25 12.36
CA GLY A 217 10.86 4.26 12.93
C GLY A 217 9.68 3.64 13.68
N ALA A 218 9.92 2.59 14.47
CA ALA A 218 8.87 1.78 15.11
C ALA A 218 8.55 2.16 16.56
N ARG A 219 8.85 3.40 16.97
CA ARG A 219 8.55 3.90 18.33
C ARG A 219 7.05 4.09 18.57
N ILE A 220 6.35 4.61 17.56
CA ILE A 220 4.95 5.03 17.65
C ILE A 220 4.20 4.67 16.36
N HIS A 221 2.86 4.78 16.41
CA HIS A 221 2.01 4.75 15.22
C HIS A 221 2.18 3.45 14.40
N LEU A 222 2.10 3.54 13.06
CA LEU A 222 2.13 2.39 12.16
C LEU A 222 3.35 1.48 12.38
N GLY A 223 4.53 2.07 12.59
CA GLY A 223 5.75 1.31 12.82
C GLY A 223 5.66 0.48 14.11
N PHE A 224 5.13 1.05 15.18
CA PHE A 224 4.90 0.35 16.45
C PHE A 224 3.94 -0.85 16.27
N HIS A 225 2.77 -0.62 15.68
CA HIS A 225 1.80 -1.70 15.46
C HIS A 225 2.29 -2.78 14.48
N THR A 226 3.11 -2.40 13.49
CA THR A 226 3.73 -3.35 12.55
C THR A 226 4.74 -4.25 13.27
N ALA A 227 5.64 -3.67 14.06
CA ALA A 227 6.63 -4.42 14.83
C ALA A 227 5.97 -5.31 15.90
N LEU A 228 4.95 -4.80 16.60
CA LEU A 228 4.20 -5.56 17.59
C LEU A 228 3.47 -6.77 16.99
N ARG A 229 2.88 -6.62 15.80
CA ARG A 229 2.26 -7.73 15.08
C ARG A 229 3.29 -8.79 14.64
N LEU A 230 4.49 -8.38 14.22
CA LEU A 230 5.60 -9.31 13.91
C LEU A 230 6.07 -10.08 15.16
N LEU A 231 6.29 -9.37 16.28
CA LEU A 231 6.68 -9.95 17.57
C LEU A 231 5.64 -10.98 18.05
N ARG A 232 4.35 -10.60 18.04
CA ARG A 232 3.25 -11.50 18.42
C ARG A 232 3.09 -12.69 17.47
N SER A 233 3.53 -12.57 16.22
CA SER A 233 3.60 -13.68 15.25
C SER A 233 4.83 -14.57 15.45
N GLY A 234 5.71 -14.26 16.42
CA GLY A 234 6.89 -15.06 16.80
C GLY A 234 8.19 -14.63 16.14
N ALA A 235 8.23 -13.55 15.36
CA ALA A 235 9.47 -13.10 14.73
C ALA A 235 10.44 -12.49 15.76
N LYS A 236 11.75 -12.63 15.52
CA LYS A 236 12.77 -11.79 16.16
C LYS A 236 12.81 -10.44 15.45
N VAL A 237 12.59 -9.34 16.17
CA VAL A 237 12.40 -8.01 15.57
C VAL A 237 13.44 -7.03 16.08
N ILE A 238 14.15 -6.41 15.14
CA ILE A 238 14.98 -5.24 15.36
C ILE A 238 14.15 -4.01 14.99
N ILE A 239 14.16 -2.98 15.83
CA ILE A 239 13.54 -1.69 15.51
C ILE A 239 14.55 -0.55 15.59
N SER A 240 14.30 0.50 14.80
CA SER A 240 15.02 1.77 14.96
C SER A 240 14.12 2.89 15.46
N SER A 241 14.71 3.79 16.27
CA SER A 241 14.04 4.98 16.80
C SER A 241 15.06 6.10 17.03
N ARG A 242 14.62 7.36 16.88
CA ARG A 242 15.39 8.53 17.35
C ARG A 242 15.41 8.65 18.88
N TYR A 243 14.49 7.95 19.54
CA TYR A 243 14.30 7.94 20.99
C TYR A 243 14.16 6.47 21.43
N PRO A 244 15.28 5.72 21.48
CA PRO A 244 15.29 4.28 21.78
C PRO A 244 14.78 3.91 23.18
N LEU A 245 15.08 4.66 24.24
CA LEU A 245 14.56 4.41 25.59
C LEU A 245 13.05 4.63 25.65
N ASN A 246 12.55 5.72 25.06
CA ASN A 246 11.11 5.92 24.95
C ASN A 246 10.42 4.79 24.16
N ALA A 247 11.09 4.25 23.13
CA ALA A 247 10.59 3.05 22.45
C ALA A 247 10.57 1.86 23.41
N ALA A 248 11.68 1.58 24.11
CA ALA A 248 11.77 0.49 25.07
C ALA A 248 10.64 0.52 26.11
N SER A 249 10.42 1.67 26.75
CA SER A 249 9.36 1.82 27.75
C SER A 249 7.96 1.56 27.16
N ARG A 250 7.72 1.90 25.90
CA ARG A 250 6.44 1.62 25.22
C ARG A 250 6.24 0.14 24.95
N TYR A 251 7.25 -0.56 24.46
CA TYR A 251 7.13 -2.01 24.22
C TYR A 251 7.01 -2.78 25.53
N LEU A 252 7.79 -2.42 26.55
CA LEU A 252 7.73 -3.06 27.88
C LEU A 252 6.40 -2.78 28.61
N ALA A 253 5.69 -1.71 28.25
CA ALA A 253 4.36 -1.42 28.78
C ALA A 253 3.24 -2.28 28.16
N GLU A 254 3.50 -3.01 27.07
CA GLU A 254 2.51 -3.92 26.51
C GLU A 254 2.26 -5.10 27.48
N PRO A 255 0.99 -5.49 27.74
CA PRO A 255 0.66 -6.51 28.74
C PRO A 255 1.28 -7.89 28.47
N ASP A 256 1.57 -8.19 27.21
CA ASP A 256 2.13 -9.45 26.73
C ASP A 256 3.62 -9.36 26.41
N SER A 257 4.30 -8.29 26.82
CA SER A 257 5.71 -8.05 26.50
C SER A 257 6.66 -9.14 27.00
N GLU A 258 6.34 -9.81 28.11
CA GLU A 258 7.11 -10.95 28.62
C GLU A 258 7.16 -12.13 27.64
N ASN A 259 6.17 -12.28 26.75
CA ASN A 259 6.10 -13.39 25.80
C ASN A 259 7.07 -13.22 24.62
N TRP A 260 7.49 -12.00 24.30
CA TRP A 260 8.29 -11.70 23.11
C TRP A 260 9.43 -10.72 23.36
N GLY A 261 9.61 -10.22 24.58
CA GLY A 261 10.63 -9.21 24.94
C GLY A 261 12.05 -9.63 24.56
N ASP A 262 12.40 -10.90 24.77
CA ASP A 262 13.71 -11.46 24.38
C ASP A 262 13.95 -11.47 22.87
N SER A 263 12.87 -11.40 22.08
CA SER A 263 12.90 -11.35 20.62
C SER A 263 13.00 -9.92 20.07
N LEU A 264 12.98 -8.89 20.92
CA LEU A 264 13.05 -7.48 20.52
C LEU A 264 14.47 -6.91 20.75
N LYS A 265 14.98 -6.19 19.74
CA LYS A 265 16.17 -5.33 19.86
C LYS A 265 15.88 -3.93 19.34
N ILE A 266 16.35 -2.91 20.05
CA ILE A 266 16.06 -1.50 19.77
C ILE A 266 17.39 -0.76 19.55
N ILE A 267 17.51 -0.10 18.40
CA ILE A 267 18.69 0.68 18.01
C ILE A 267 18.32 2.15 17.87
N GLY A 268 19.13 3.01 18.49
CA GLY A 268 19.07 4.46 18.30
C GLY A 268 19.57 4.86 16.92
N ALA A 269 18.75 5.57 16.13
CA ALA A 269 19.17 6.08 14.82
C ALA A 269 18.37 7.31 14.37
N ASP A 270 19.08 8.30 13.82
CA ASP A 270 18.49 9.45 13.14
C ASP A 270 18.82 9.43 11.64
N PHE A 271 17.81 9.16 10.81
CA PHE A 271 17.99 9.03 9.36
C PHE A 271 18.26 10.36 8.66
N ARG A 272 18.26 11.48 9.39
CA ARG A 272 18.78 12.78 8.91
C ARG A 272 20.30 12.78 8.82
N ALA A 273 21.00 11.91 9.56
CA ALA A 273 22.45 11.80 9.56
C ALA A 273 22.90 10.47 8.94
N ALA A 274 23.68 10.53 7.86
CA ALA A 274 24.18 9.33 7.18
C ALA A 274 25.00 8.41 8.12
N ARG A 275 25.78 8.99 9.04
CA ARG A 275 26.54 8.27 10.06
C ARG A 275 25.66 7.29 10.84
N ASP A 276 24.49 7.74 11.29
CA ASP A 276 23.61 6.91 12.13
C ASP A 276 22.95 5.79 11.32
N VAL A 277 22.73 6.00 10.02
CA VAL A 277 22.26 4.94 9.11
C VAL A 277 23.33 3.86 8.95
N PHE A 278 24.60 4.25 8.75
CA PHE A 278 25.71 3.28 8.68
C PHE A 278 25.89 2.53 10.00
N GLN A 279 25.83 3.24 11.14
CA GLN A 279 25.92 2.62 12.45
C GLN A 279 24.77 1.62 12.68
N LEU A 280 23.54 1.97 12.29
CA LEU A 280 22.39 1.08 12.36
C LEU A 280 22.65 -0.22 11.58
N VAL A 281 23.21 -0.13 10.37
CA VAL A 281 23.49 -1.31 9.54
C VAL A 281 24.52 -2.23 10.21
N GLU A 282 25.58 -1.68 10.80
CA GLU A 282 26.57 -2.50 11.52
C GLU A 282 25.97 -3.15 12.78
N CYS A 283 25.21 -2.41 13.59
CA CYS A 283 24.51 -2.99 14.74
C CYS A 283 23.53 -4.11 14.33
N VAL A 284 22.80 -3.94 13.23
CA VAL A 284 21.89 -4.97 12.70
C VAL A 284 22.68 -6.22 12.32
N LYS A 285 23.81 -6.09 11.62
CA LYS A 285 24.64 -7.24 11.23
C LYS A 285 25.12 -8.02 12.46
N GLU A 286 25.57 -7.34 13.51
CA GLU A 286 26.02 -8.00 14.74
C GLU A 286 24.87 -8.75 15.44
N ILE A 287 23.70 -8.13 15.60
CA ILE A 287 22.52 -8.80 16.19
C ILE A 287 22.11 -10.02 15.38
N LEU A 288 22.12 -9.92 14.05
CA LEU A 288 21.78 -11.05 13.19
C LEU A 288 22.77 -12.20 13.33
N LYS A 289 24.08 -11.91 13.50
CA LYS A 289 25.09 -12.93 13.80
C LYS A 289 24.85 -13.56 15.17
N GLU A 290 24.52 -12.77 16.20
CA GLU A 290 24.20 -13.28 17.54
C GLU A 290 22.97 -14.20 17.54
N TRP A 291 21.96 -13.87 16.74
CA TRP A 291 20.75 -14.67 16.63
C TRP A 291 20.91 -15.94 15.77
N ASP A 292 21.98 -16.03 14.98
CA ASP A 292 22.26 -17.15 14.10
C ASP A 292 23.40 -18.01 14.62
N ILE A 293 23.07 -19.19 15.15
CA ILE A 293 24.03 -20.18 15.65
C ILE A 293 24.93 -20.72 14.51
N GLY A 294 24.54 -20.53 13.24
CA GLY A 294 25.28 -20.95 12.03
C GLY A 294 26.17 -19.89 11.37
N GLY A 295 26.21 -18.66 11.89
CA GLY A 295 27.24 -17.67 11.55
C GLY A 295 27.04 -16.82 10.27
N VAL A 296 25.87 -16.82 9.63
CA VAL A 296 25.60 -15.98 8.44
C VAL A 296 24.72 -14.76 8.77
N GLY A 297 23.84 -14.87 9.78
CA GLY A 297 22.94 -13.81 10.21
C GLY A 297 21.97 -13.40 9.10
N LYS A 298 20.81 -14.05 9.03
CA LYS A 298 19.81 -13.80 7.97
C LYS A 298 18.83 -12.72 8.40
N LEU A 299 18.55 -11.75 7.52
CA LEU A 299 17.38 -10.87 7.59
C LEU A 299 16.27 -11.39 6.67
N ASP A 300 15.10 -11.72 7.22
CA ASP A 300 13.97 -12.21 6.42
C ASP A 300 13.01 -11.10 6.00
N ILE A 301 12.72 -10.14 6.87
CA ILE A 301 11.71 -9.10 6.64
C ILE A 301 12.33 -7.72 6.88
N LEU A 302 12.28 -6.83 5.89
CA LEU A 302 12.65 -5.43 6.03
C LEU A 302 11.44 -4.53 5.78
N VAL A 303 11.04 -3.77 6.79
CA VAL A 303 10.00 -2.74 6.69
C VAL A 303 10.63 -1.36 6.82
N ASN A 304 10.81 -0.70 5.68
CA ASN A 304 11.22 0.69 5.59
C ASN A 304 10.01 1.60 5.85
N ASN A 305 9.68 1.79 7.13
CA ASN A 305 8.56 2.60 7.59
C ASN A 305 8.96 4.04 7.94
N ALA A 306 10.19 4.27 8.43
CA ALA A 306 10.65 5.60 8.80
C ALA A 306 10.53 6.57 7.62
N ALA A 307 9.63 7.54 7.75
CA ALA A 307 9.42 8.59 6.77
C ALA A 307 9.16 9.90 7.51
N GLN A 308 9.84 10.97 7.08
CA GLN A 308 9.53 12.31 7.56
C GLN A 308 8.38 12.87 6.72
N THR A 309 7.17 12.75 7.25
CA THR A 309 5.95 13.29 6.61
C THR A 309 5.55 14.62 7.23
N TRP A 310 5.85 14.81 8.52
CA TRP A 310 5.52 16.00 9.32
C TRP A 310 6.74 16.38 10.14
N THR A 311 7.03 17.68 10.21
CA THR A 311 8.12 18.21 11.02
C THR A 311 7.51 18.73 12.32
N ASP A 312 7.85 18.10 13.45
CA ASP A 312 7.44 18.57 14.77
C ASP A 312 7.97 20.00 15.04
N SER A 313 7.47 20.69 16.06
CA SER A 313 8.16 21.93 16.47
C SER A 313 9.52 21.57 17.09
N ILE A 314 10.49 22.49 17.03
CA ILE A 314 11.78 22.33 17.72
C ILE A 314 11.54 22.07 19.22
N GLN A 315 10.59 22.78 19.81
CA GLN A 315 10.18 22.57 21.21
C GLN A 315 9.75 21.13 21.49
N LYS A 316 8.92 20.51 20.64
CA LYS A 316 8.52 19.11 20.81
C LYS A 316 9.68 18.13 20.64
N GLU A 317 10.62 18.43 19.74
CA GLU A 317 11.84 17.63 19.60
C GLU A 317 12.67 17.72 20.90
N GLN A 318 12.79 18.91 21.49
CA GLN A 318 13.49 19.13 22.76
C GLN A 318 12.83 18.41 23.94
N GLU A 319 11.50 18.54 24.09
CA GLU A 319 10.73 17.83 25.12
C GLU A 319 10.91 16.31 25.02
N ALA A 320 10.97 15.77 23.79
CA ALA A 320 11.21 14.35 23.58
C ALA A 320 12.65 13.92 23.92
N ILE A 321 13.63 14.80 23.80
CA ILE A 321 15.02 14.56 24.24
C ILE A 321 15.11 14.56 25.76
N GLU A 322 14.51 15.56 26.42
CA GLU A 322 14.46 15.65 27.89
C GLU A 322 13.79 14.40 28.50
N GLN A 323 12.71 13.92 27.89
CA GLN A 323 12.08 12.65 28.30
C GLN A 323 13.01 11.45 28.14
N GLU A 324 13.83 11.41 27.08
CA GLU A 324 14.80 10.35 26.87
C GLU A 324 15.89 10.36 27.95
N GLU A 325 16.37 11.55 28.33
CA GLU A 325 17.35 11.74 29.40
C GLU A 325 16.80 11.30 30.76
N MET A 326 15.53 11.61 31.06
CA MET A 326 14.86 11.09 32.27
C MET A 326 14.79 9.57 32.28
N LEU A 327 14.36 8.95 31.17
CA LEU A 327 14.28 7.50 31.05
C LEU A 327 15.65 6.82 31.13
N TYR A 328 16.73 7.51 30.74
CA TYR A 328 18.09 7.01 30.89
C TYR A 328 18.45 6.79 32.37
N LEU A 329 18.03 7.71 33.24
CA LEU A 329 18.25 7.62 34.70
C LEU A 329 17.38 6.54 35.35
N GLU A 330 16.17 6.31 34.82
CA GLU A 330 15.20 5.35 35.35
C GLU A 330 15.32 3.93 34.74
N ARG A 331 16.31 3.69 33.86
CA ARG A 331 16.40 2.45 33.10
C ARG A 331 16.55 1.22 34.00
N SER A 332 15.74 0.20 33.74
CA SER A 332 15.79 -1.11 34.41
C SER A 332 16.62 -2.14 33.64
N ALA A 333 16.90 -3.30 34.26
CA ALA A 333 17.55 -4.42 33.57
C ALA A 333 16.79 -4.87 32.30
N SER A 334 15.45 -4.81 32.33
CA SER A 334 14.61 -5.11 31.16
C SER A 334 14.86 -4.13 30.01
N HIS A 335 15.06 -2.85 30.30
CA HIS A 335 15.44 -1.87 29.27
C HIS A 335 16.78 -2.24 28.64
N CYS A 336 17.78 -2.57 29.47
CA CYS A 336 19.11 -2.95 28.99
C CYS A 336 19.13 -4.23 28.15
N SER A 337 18.17 -5.16 28.36
CA SER A 337 18.10 -6.41 27.60
C SER A 337 17.67 -6.21 26.13
N ILE A 338 16.80 -5.25 25.87
CA ILE A 338 16.26 -4.96 24.54
C ILE A 338 16.98 -3.80 23.86
N LEU A 339 17.64 -2.91 24.61
CA LEU A 339 18.43 -1.82 24.05
C LEU A 339 19.80 -2.29 23.58
N VAL A 340 20.15 -1.92 22.36
CA VAL A 340 21.47 -2.21 21.79
C VAL A 340 22.41 -1.07 22.17
N ALA A 341 23.53 -1.43 22.81
CA ALA A 341 24.56 -0.46 23.16
C ALA A 341 25.08 0.25 21.90
N SER A 342 25.02 1.59 21.90
CA SER A 342 25.53 2.42 20.81
C SER A 342 25.87 3.82 21.32
N ASP A 343 26.77 4.50 20.62
CA ASP A 343 27.12 5.90 20.87
C ASP A 343 26.09 6.88 20.29
N TYR A 344 24.86 6.42 20.04
CA TYR A 344 23.80 7.27 19.52
C TYR A 344 23.23 8.16 20.62
N VAL A 345 23.14 9.46 20.32
CA VAL A 345 22.48 10.45 21.18
C VAL A 345 21.37 11.14 20.38
N PRO A 346 20.14 11.27 20.91
CA PRO A 346 19.07 12.05 20.29
C PRO A 346 19.45 13.52 20.09
N ARG A 347 19.02 14.13 18.97
CA ARG A 347 19.38 15.51 18.61
C ARG A 347 18.22 16.25 17.97
N VAL A 348 18.13 17.55 18.22
CA VAL A 348 17.22 18.46 17.50
C VAL A 348 17.70 18.63 16.06
N ARG A 349 16.78 18.77 15.10
CA ARG A 349 17.13 19.09 13.70
C ARG A 349 18.01 20.33 13.60
N GLY A 350 19.07 20.25 12.80
CA GLY A 350 19.95 21.39 12.54
C GLY A 350 20.78 21.83 13.74
N GLY A 351 20.68 21.16 14.90
CA GLY A 351 21.62 21.32 15.99
C GLY A 351 22.96 20.72 15.57
N THR A 352 23.94 21.56 15.27
CA THR A 352 25.35 21.18 15.35
C THR A 352 25.60 20.69 16.77
N GLN A 353 26.21 19.52 16.95
CA GLN A 353 26.75 19.18 18.26
C GLN A 353 27.73 20.30 18.63
N GLU A 354 27.49 20.96 19.76
CA GLU A 354 28.49 21.77 20.43
C GLU A 354 29.59 20.83 20.94
N SER A 355 30.38 20.31 19.99
CA SER A 355 31.70 19.77 20.26
C SER A 355 32.67 20.81 19.71
N GLU A 356 33.26 21.57 20.64
CA GLU A 356 34.19 22.71 20.50
C GLU A 356 33.56 24.04 20.03
N PRO A 357 33.87 25.18 20.67
CA PRO A 357 33.24 26.46 20.38
C PRO A 357 33.76 27.02 19.05
N LEU A 358 33.08 26.65 17.97
CA LEU A 358 33.24 27.29 16.67
C LEU A 358 32.73 28.73 16.76
N ILE A 359 33.67 29.66 16.65
CA ILE A 359 33.52 31.11 16.48
C ILE A 359 32.23 31.43 15.72
N THR A 360 31.29 32.12 16.37
CA THR A 360 30.05 32.57 15.73
C THR A 360 30.36 33.48 14.53
N LEU A 361 29.50 33.47 13.49
CA LEU A 361 29.65 34.38 12.33
C LEU A 361 29.74 35.87 12.73
N SER A 362 29.16 36.24 13.88
CA SER A 362 29.34 37.56 14.51
C SER A 362 30.78 37.79 14.98
N GLN A 363 31.39 36.81 15.64
CA GLN A 363 32.80 36.87 16.07
C GLN A 363 33.77 36.82 14.88
N LEU A 364 33.45 36.05 13.83
CA LEU A 364 34.24 36.03 12.59
C LEU A 364 34.16 37.39 11.87
N ARG A 365 33.00 38.04 11.88
CA ARG A 365 32.82 39.40 11.33
C ARG A 365 33.61 40.42 12.13
N GLU A 366 33.60 40.35 13.46
CA GLU A 366 34.40 41.23 14.31
C GLU A 366 35.90 41.03 14.08
N GLN A 367 36.37 39.77 13.99
CA GLN A 367 37.77 39.45 13.69
C GLN A 367 38.21 39.89 12.29
N ILE A 368 37.33 39.80 11.28
CA ILE A 368 37.61 40.29 9.92
C ILE A 368 37.67 41.83 9.91
N VAL A 369 36.76 42.51 10.62
CA VAL A 369 36.77 43.98 10.73
C VAL A 369 38.00 44.46 11.51
N GLU A 370 38.39 43.76 12.57
CA GLU A 370 39.59 44.05 13.35
C GLU A 370 40.88 43.77 12.56
N ALA A 371 40.91 42.69 11.75
CA ALA A 371 42.01 42.40 10.84
C ALA A 371 42.16 43.43 9.71
N ILE A 372 41.05 44.00 9.21
CA ILE A 372 41.05 45.07 8.21
C ILE A 372 41.53 46.40 8.81
N HIS A 373 41.22 46.67 10.08
CA HIS A 373 41.66 47.90 10.76
C HIS A 373 43.12 47.87 11.22
N ASN A 374 43.72 46.70 11.39
CA ASN A 374 45.08 46.52 11.91
C ASN A 374 46.18 46.37 10.85
N THR A 375 45.86 46.46 9.56
CA THR A 375 46.87 46.50 8.48
C THR A 375 47.24 47.96 8.15
N PRO A 376 48.47 48.42 8.46
CA PRO A 376 49.00 49.67 7.93
C PRO A 376 49.55 49.41 6.52
N ASP A 377 49.29 50.36 5.61
CA ASP A 377 49.52 50.32 4.16
C ASP A 377 48.56 49.37 3.42
N GLY A 378 47.60 49.82 2.62
CA GLY A 378 47.71 50.88 1.63
C GLY A 378 47.48 50.26 0.26
N ASP A 379 46.21 50.28 -0.18
CA ASP A 379 45.75 50.20 -1.56
C ASP A 379 46.30 49.06 -2.46
N ASN A 380 45.56 47.94 -2.57
CA ASN A 380 45.29 47.22 -3.85
C ASN A 380 44.60 45.85 -3.71
N VAL A 381 43.53 45.69 -2.91
CA VAL A 381 42.64 44.51 -3.04
C VAL A 381 41.16 44.88 -2.81
N VAL A 382 40.68 45.95 -3.45
CA VAL A 382 39.23 46.26 -3.52
C VAL A 382 38.84 46.50 -4.98
N ALA A 383 38.92 45.43 -5.77
CA ALA A 383 38.28 45.36 -7.07
C ALA A 383 37.88 43.90 -7.33
N ASN A 384 36.70 43.51 -6.83
CA ASN A 384 35.78 42.53 -7.45
C ASN A 384 34.76 41.95 -6.46
N LEU A 385 34.04 42.81 -5.72
CA LEU A 385 32.76 42.43 -5.12
C LEU A 385 31.78 43.60 -5.32
N SER A 386 31.34 43.79 -6.57
CA SER A 386 30.19 44.66 -6.86
C SER A 386 28.92 44.00 -6.32
N ILE A 387 28.56 44.45 -5.13
CA ILE A 387 27.19 44.47 -4.63
C ILE A 387 26.40 45.43 -5.52
N ASN A 388 25.58 44.91 -6.43
CA ASN A 388 24.47 45.69 -6.99
C ASN A 388 23.25 45.47 -6.10
N GLY A 389 23.13 46.31 -5.08
CA GLY A 389 21.88 46.57 -4.38
C GLY A 389 21.01 47.56 -5.17
N ASN A 390 19.70 47.39 -5.03
CA ASN A 390 18.63 48.40 -5.00
C ASN A 390 17.32 47.56 -4.97
N THR A 391 16.39 47.67 -4.02
CA THR A 391 16.00 48.80 -3.18
C THR A 391 15.18 48.26 -2.00
N SER A 392 15.40 48.84 -0.83
CA SER A 392 14.61 48.70 0.39
C SER A 392 13.16 49.13 0.17
N MET A 393 12.17 48.38 0.69
CA MET A 393 11.10 48.87 1.57
C MET A 393 10.34 47.68 2.16
N ALA A 394 10.19 47.68 3.48
CA ALA A 394 9.53 46.65 4.26
C ALA A 394 8.03 46.53 3.95
N VAL A 395 7.58 45.30 3.70
CA VAL A 395 6.26 44.81 4.11
C VAL A 395 6.51 43.48 4.79
N GLN A 396 6.13 43.37 6.06
CA GLN A 396 6.08 42.12 6.79
C GLN A 396 5.09 41.17 6.09
N ASP A 397 5.55 40.01 5.65
CA ASP A 397 4.68 38.91 5.26
C ASP A 397 5.24 37.58 5.79
N PRO A 398 4.47 36.77 6.54
CA PRO A 398 4.95 35.56 7.19
C PRO A 398 4.85 34.37 6.23
N SER A 399 5.87 34.13 5.41
CA SER A 399 5.96 32.90 4.61
C SER A 399 7.40 32.49 4.28
N ASP A 400 8.23 32.27 5.30
CA ASP A 400 9.49 31.53 5.10
C ASP A 400 9.21 30.03 5.10
N LYS A 401 8.87 29.51 3.91
CA LYS A 401 9.05 28.11 3.57
C LYS A 401 9.85 28.01 2.28
N CYS A 402 10.91 27.21 2.37
CA CYS A 402 11.51 26.43 1.29
C CYS A 402 12.38 27.21 0.28
N SER A 403 13.69 27.23 0.57
CA SER A 403 14.73 27.35 -0.44
C SER A 403 15.69 26.17 -0.32
N GLN A 404 15.38 25.07 -1.01
CA GLN A 404 16.40 24.12 -1.47
C GLN A 404 16.16 23.87 -2.95
N HIS A 405 16.95 24.58 -3.75
CA HIS A 405 16.95 24.51 -5.20
C HIS A 405 17.42 23.14 -5.69
N ILE A 406 16.70 22.64 -6.68
CA ILE A 406 17.07 21.57 -7.59
C ILE A 406 18.34 22.01 -8.33
N CYS A 407 19.45 21.30 -8.15
CA CYS A 407 20.60 21.41 -9.05
C CYS A 407 20.30 20.64 -10.35
N PRO A 408 20.42 21.26 -11.53
CA PRO A 408 20.38 20.55 -12.80
C PRO A 408 21.72 19.85 -13.01
N THR A 409 21.73 18.52 -13.11
CA THR A 409 22.95 17.78 -13.48
C THR A 409 22.86 17.34 -14.93
N ASN A 410 23.75 17.91 -15.75
CA ASN A 410 24.18 17.34 -17.02
C ASN A 410 24.85 15.97 -16.77
N PRO A 411 24.83 15.06 -17.76
CA PRO A 411 25.16 13.66 -17.56
C PRO A 411 26.68 13.44 -17.53
N HIS A 412 27.23 13.20 -16.34
CA HIS A 412 28.52 12.51 -16.19
C HIS A 412 28.32 11.28 -15.30
N PRO A 413 28.86 10.11 -15.70
CA PRO A 413 28.65 8.87 -14.98
C PRO A 413 29.53 8.87 -13.73
N GLY A 414 28.93 8.85 -12.54
CA GLY A 414 29.71 8.68 -11.30
C GLY A 414 29.21 9.37 -10.03
N ALA A 415 27.99 9.90 -9.97
CA ALA A 415 27.46 10.49 -8.74
C ALA A 415 26.05 9.95 -8.42
N THR A 416 26.01 8.83 -7.69
CA THR A 416 24.79 8.28 -7.07
C THR A 416 24.44 9.08 -5.80
N PRO A 417 23.19 9.53 -5.61
CA PRO A 417 22.74 10.13 -4.36
C PRO A 417 22.74 9.08 -3.23
N PRO A 418 22.84 9.49 -1.95
CA PRO A 418 22.92 8.58 -0.81
C PRO A 418 21.53 8.03 -0.49
N HIS A 419 21.06 7.08 -1.31
CA HIS A 419 20.02 6.15 -0.93
C HIS A 419 20.72 4.80 -0.83
N GLY A 420 20.91 4.36 0.42
CA GLY A 420 21.74 3.22 0.77
C GLY A 420 21.45 2.02 -0.11
N HIS A 421 22.51 1.53 -0.78
CA HIS A 421 22.55 0.19 -1.31
C HIS A 421 22.44 -0.79 -0.13
N ASN A 422 21.21 -1.15 0.24
CA ASN A 422 20.95 -2.24 1.19
C ASN A 422 21.35 -3.55 0.52
N THR A 423 22.62 -3.90 0.68
CA THR A 423 23.20 -5.16 0.22
C THR A 423 22.80 -6.25 1.21
N PHE A 424 21.80 -7.05 0.84
CA PHE A 424 21.58 -8.34 1.50
C PHE A 424 22.85 -9.21 1.34
N PRO A 425 23.30 -9.92 2.38
CA PRO A 425 24.41 -10.87 2.23
C PRO A 425 24.09 -11.91 1.15
N THR A 426 25.02 -12.09 0.21
CA THR A 426 24.89 -12.96 -0.95
C THR A 426 25.01 -14.43 -0.53
N SER A 427 23.88 -15.12 -0.49
CA SER A 427 23.81 -16.59 -0.42
C SER A 427 23.10 -17.09 -1.68
N PRO A 428 23.60 -18.16 -2.36
CA PRO A 428 22.97 -18.67 -3.56
C PRO A 428 21.55 -19.19 -3.26
N PRO A 429 20.56 -18.93 -4.13
CA PRO A 429 19.18 -19.28 -3.85
C PRO A 429 18.95 -20.79 -3.95
N SER A 430 18.37 -21.39 -2.91
CA SER A 430 17.72 -22.69 -2.98
C SER A 430 16.26 -22.53 -3.45
N ILE A 431 15.81 -23.43 -4.33
CA ILE A 431 14.43 -23.45 -4.87
C ILE A 431 13.37 -23.65 -3.77
N HIS A 432 13.76 -24.14 -2.59
CA HIS A 432 12.87 -24.43 -1.46
C HIS A 432 12.91 -23.39 -0.32
N GLN A 433 13.61 -22.27 -0.48
CA GLN A 433 13.61 -21.22 0.55
C GLN A 433 12.41 -20.29 0.41
N THR A 434 11.70 -20.05 1.52
CA THR A 434 10.75 -18.94 1.65
C THR A 434 11.46 -17.62 1.28
N PRO A 435 10.90 -16.80 0.38
CA PRO A 435 11.55 -15.59 -0.08
C PRO A 435 11.71 -14.57 1.06
N ARG A 436 12.79 -13.80 1.01
CA ARG A 436 12.96 -12.63 1.89
C ARG A 436 11.99 -11.54 1.44
N SER A 437 11.51 -10.73 2.35
CA SER A 437 10.52 -9.69 2.09
C SER A 437 11.09 -8.31 2.36
N HIS A 438 10.94 -7.38 1.42
CA HIS A 438 11.37 -5.99 1.56
C HIS A 438 10.18 -5.09 1.22
N HIS A 439 9.74 -4.27 2.17
CA HIS A 439 8.57 -3.43 2.02
C HIS A 439 8.90 -1.97 2.31
N HIS A 440 8.61 -1.11 1.34
CA HIS A 440 8.59 0.33 1.52
C HIS A 440 7.19 0.77 1.92
N VAL A 441 7.06 1.45 3.08
CA VAL A 441 5.77 2.07 3.42
C VAL A 441 5.60 3.33 2.57
N SER A 442 4.73 3.22 1.59
CA SER A 442 4.33 4.31 0.69
C SER A 442 2.99 4.91 1.12
N ALA A 443 2.41 5.76 0.29
CA ALA A 443 1.11 6.39 0.51
C ALA A 443 0.56 6.99 -0.79
N ARG A 444 -0.68 7.48 -0.75
CA ARG A 444 -1.35 8.20 -1.86
C ARG A 444 -0.54 9.38 -2.42
N GLU A 445 0.28 10.01 -1.59
CA GLU A 445 1.20 11.08 -1.98
C GLU A 445 2.12 10.64 -3.15
N GLY A 446 2.44 9.36 -3.26
CA GLY A 446 3.26 8.80 -4.34
C GLY A 446 2.53 8.45 -5.65
N MET A 447 1.21 8.67 -5.74
CA MET A 447 0.39 8.35 -6.91
C MET A 447 -0.07 9.59 -7.67
N PHE A 448 -0.47 9.46 -8.93
CA PHE A 448 -1.23 10.53 -9.60
C PHE A 448 -2.69 10.56 -9.14
N GLU A 449 -3.28 11.75 -9.15
CA GLU A 449 -4.72 11.92 -8.92
C GLU A 449 -5.46 11.75 -10.24
N ALA A 450 -6.63 11.10 -10.22
CA ALA A 450 -7.47 10.95 -11.42
C ALA A 450 -7.94 12.31 -11.98
N ASN A 451 -8.05 13.33 -11.13
CA ASN A 451 -8.39 14.69 -11.54
C ASN A 451 -7.18 15.62 -11.34
N PRO A 452 -6.64 16.24 -12.40
CA PRO A 452 -5.54 17.20 -12.31
C PRO A 452 -5.82 18.41 -11.39
N LYS A 453 -7.10 18.74 -11.17
CA LYS A 453 -7.54 19.83 -10.26
C LYS A 453 -7.78 19.35 -8.82
N SER A 454 -7.32 18.16 -8.46
CA SER A 454 -7.50 17.61 -7.10
C SER A 454 -6.86 18.52 -6.06
N LYS A 455 -7.64 18.95 -5.07
CA LYS A 455 -7.15 19.79 -3.96
C LYS A 455 -6.06 19.09 -3.14
N HIS A 456 -5.99 17.76 -3.18
CA HIS A 456 -4.99 16.98 -2.45
C HIS A 456 -3.55 17.18 -2.96
N LYS A 457 -3.36 17.55 -4.23
CA LYS A 457 -2.03 17.77 -4.84
C LYS A 457 -1.80 19.19 -5.34
N ASN A 458 -2.64 20.12 -4.91
CA ASN A 458 -2.64 21.52 -5.34
C ASN A 458 -1.51 22.34 -4.67
N GLY A 459 -0.25 22.00 -4.97
CA GLY A 459 0.94 22.65 -4.41
C GLY A 459 1.28 22.30 -2.95
N GLN A 460 0.54 21.35 -2.35
CA GLN A 460 0.74 20.92 -0.98
C GLN A 460 1.63 19.68 -0.88
N HIS A 461 2.43 19.58 0.19
CA HIS A 461 3.25 18.42 0.53
C HIS A 461 4.17 17.93 -0.61
N VAL A 462 4.73 18.86 -1.41
CA VAL A 462 5.54 18.55 -2.60
C VAL A 462 6.66 17.55 -2.30
N HIS A 463 7.42 17.76 -1.22
CA HIS A 463 8.50 16.86 -0.82
C HIS A 463 7.98 15.45 -0.48
N THR A 464 6.87 15.34 0.26
CA THR A 464 6.28 14.02 0.58
C THR A 464 5.80 13.31 -0.68
N ASN A 465 5.16 14.04 -1.61
CA ASN A 465 4.73 13.49 -2.89
C ASN A 465 5.93 12.94 -3.68
N LEU A 466 6.99 13.75 -3.82
CA LEU A 466 8.21 13.38 -4.53
C LEU A 466 8.86 12.13 -3.91
N THR A 467 9.07 12.13 -2.59
CA THR A 467 9.71 11.02 -1.89
C THR A 467 8.90 9.73 -1.99
N LYS A 468 7.56 9.80 -1.85
CA LYS A 468 6.70 8.61 -1.96
C LYS A 468 6.65 8.07 -3.38
N ALA A 469 6.66 8.94 -4.40
CA ALA A 469 6.78 8.53 -5.80
C ALA A 469 8.15 7.89 -6.09
N ALA A 470 9.24 8.47 -5.57
CA ALA A 470 10.58 7.91 -5.70
C ALA A 470 10.70 6.51 -5.08
N LEU A 471 10.09 6.29 -3.91
CA LEU A 471 10.03 4.95 -3.28
C LEU A 471 9.25 3.94 -4.13
N ASN A 472 8.16 4.36 -4.77
CA ASN A 472 7.42 3.50 -5.70
C ASN A 472 8.28 3.13 -6.91
N MET A 473 9.05 4.09 -7.44
CA MET A 473 9.95 3.82 -8.56
C MET A 473 11.16 2.96 -8.18
N LEU A 474 11.66 3.08 -6.95
CA LEU A 474 12.70 2.19 -6.43
C LEU A 474 12.21 0.74 -6.43
N THR A 475 10.99 0.48 -5.95
CA THR A 475 10.38 -0.85 -6.00
C THR A 475 10.25 -1.35 -7.45
N GLU A 476 9.71 -0.54 -8.37
CA GLU A 476 9.56 -0.93 -9.77
C GLU A 476 10.91 -1.28 -10.43
N THR A 477 11.98 -0.55 -10.08
CA THR A 477 13.31 -0.71 -10.68
C THR A 477 14.08 -1.90 -10.09
N GLU A 478 14.08 -2.04 -8.77
CA GLU A 478 14.95 -3.01 -8.06
C GLU A 478 14.29 -4.36 -7.82
N ALA A 479 12.96 -4.47 -7.91
CA ALA A 479 12.27 -5.71 -7.55
C ALA A 479 12.65 -6.89 -8.44
N TRP A 480 12.83 -6.68 -9.76
CA TRP A 480 13.19 -7.77 -10.66
C TRP A 480 14.60 -8.33 -10.41
N PRO A 481 15.68 -7.52 -10.38
CA PRO A 481 17.00 -8.00 -10.01
C PRO A 481 17.02 -8.65 -8.61
N ALA A 482 16.37 -8.04 -7.62
CA ALA A 482 16.31 -8.54 -6.26
C ALA A 482 15.60 -9.91 -6.16
N TRP A 483 14.50 -10.09 -6.91
CA TRP A 483 13.80 -11.36 -6.98
C TRP A 483 14.64 -12.44 -7.67
N ARG A 484 15.23 -12.14 -8.83
CA ARG A 484 15.99 -13.10 -9.64
C ARG A 484 17.27 -13.57 -8.95
N GLU A 485 18.02 -12.64 -8.35
CA GLU A 485 19.37 -12.92 -7.84
C GLU A 485 19.38 -13.35 -6.38
N ARG A 486 18.49 -12.77 -5.55
CA ARG A 486 18.53 -12.91 -4.09
C ARG A 486 17.25 -13.49 -3.51
N ARG A 487 16.24 -13.77 -4.34
CA ARG A 487 14.90 -14.19 -3.94
C ARG A 487 14.29 -13.24 -2.89
N VAL A 488 14.39 -11.94 -3.14
CA VAL A 488 13.81 -10.88 -2.31
C VAL A 488 12.53 -10.35 -2.97
N ALA A 489 11.40 -10.49 -2.29
CA ALA A 489 10.11 -9.94 -2.66
C ALA A 489 10.01 -8.47 -2.22
N MET A 490 10.31 -7.56 -3.15
CA MET A 490 10.27 -6.12 -2.89
C MET A 490 8.91 -5.52 -3.28
N ASN A 491 8.27 -4.75 -2.39
CA ASN A 491 7.00 -4.06 -2.67
C ASN A 491 6.94 -2.67 -2.03
N SER A 492 6.09 -1.81 -2.58
CA SER A 492 5.65 -0.58 -1.93
C SER A 492 4.21 -0.77 -1.42
N VAL A 493 3.91 -0.35 -0.21
CA VAL A 493 2.58 -0.56 0.40
C VAL A 493 1.99 0.77 0.85
N ASP A 494 0.79 1.11 0.37
CA ASP A 494 -0.05 2.17 0.91
C ASP A 494 -0.92 1.59 2.04
N PRO A 495 -0.62 1.91 3.31
CA PRO A 495 -1.38 1.41 4.44
C PRO A 495 -2.75 2.08 4.57
N GLY A 496 -3.03 3.12 3.76
CA GLY A 496 -4.27 3.88 3.75
C GLY A 496 -4.25 5.10 4.67
N TYR A 497 -5.42 5.72 4.86
CA TYR A 497 -5.56 6.95 5.61
C TYR A 497 -5.87 6.65 7.08
N LEU A 498 -4.83 6.73 7.89
CA LEU A 498 -4.79 6.23 9.27
C LEU A 498 -4.29 7.27 10.28
N SER A 499 -3.81 8.42 9.79
CA SER A 499 -3.36 9.54 10.63
C SER A 499 -3.83 10.88 10.06
N MET A 500 -4.18 11.83 10.92
CA MET A 500 -4.56 13.18 10.49
C MET A 500 -3.99 14.26 11.42
N PRO A 501 -3.90 15.53 10.99
CA PRO A 501 -3.51 16.62 11.88
C PRO A 501 -4.42 16.69 13.12
N LEU A 502 -3.81 16.95 14.28
CA LEU A 502 -4.49 17.12 15.57
C LEU A 502 -5.67 18.10 15.53
N GLU A 503 -5.56 19.18 14.74
CA GLU A 503 -6.64 20.14 14.56
C GLU A 503 -7.90 19.53 13.94
N MET A 504 -7.74 18.56 13.03
CA MET A 504 -8.85 17.84 12.42
C MET A 504 -9.46 16.83 13.39
N GLU A 505 -8.64 16.16 14.20
CA GLU A 505 -9.13 15.27 15.26
C GLU A 505 -9.95 16.05 16.30
N LYS A 506 -9.47 17.22 16.75
CA LYS A 506 -10.20 18.11 17.66
C LYS A 506 -11.54 18.59 17.10
N ARG A 507 -11.68 18.63 15.77
CA ARG A 507 -12.95 18.93 15.06
C ARG A 507 -13.84 17.69 14.90
N GLY A 508 -13.54 16.58 15.56
CA GLY A 508 -14.33 15.35 15.56
C GLY A 508 -14.20 14.51 14.29
N LYS A 509 -13.24 14.80 13.40
CA LYS A 509 -12.97 13.94 12.24
C LYS A 509 -12.25 12.69 12.71
N LYS A 510 -12.58 11.54 12.09
CA LYS A 510 -11.96 10.24 12.37
C LYS A 510 -11.35 9.67 11.10
N CYS A 511 -10.23 8.97 11.23
CA CYS A 511 -9.63 8.24 10.14
C CYS A 511 -10.56 7.09 9.70
N PRO A 512 -10.59 6.75 8.41
CA PRO A 512 -11.42 5.65 7.91
C PRO A 512 -11.00 4.27 8.42
N ILE A 513 -9.72 4.11 8.76
CA ILE A 513 -9.11 2.87 9.26
C ILE A 513 -8.11 3.18 10.38
N GLY A 514 -7.76 2.18 11.19
CA GLY A 514 -6.84 2.32 12.32
C GLY A 514 -5.41 1.88 12.03
N TRP A 515 -4.53 2.02 13.03
CA TRP A 515 -3.14 1.58 12.95
C TRP A 515 -2.97 0.06 12.80
N GLU A 516 -3.83 -0.71 13.46
CA GLU A 516 -3.88 -2.17 13.33
C GLU A 516 -4.26 -2.62 11.91
N ASP A 517 -5.14 -1.88 11.23
CA ASP A 517 -5.45 -2.13 9.82
C ASP A 517 -4.26 -1.79 8.91
N GLY A 518 -3.60 -0.67 9.21
CA GLY A 518 -2.38 -0.27 8.50
C GLY A 518 -1.29 -1.33 8.62
N ALA A 519 -1.03 -1.84 9.83
CA ALA A 519 -0.09 -2.92 10.07
C ALA A 519 -0.49 -4.20 9.30
N GLY A 520 -1.79 -4.50 9.28
CA GLY A 520 -2.33 -5.61 8.50
C GLY A 520 -2.02 -5.51 7.01
N ARG A 521 -2.13 -4.31 6.43
CA ARG A 521 -1.80 -4.04 5.02
C ARG A 521 -0.32 -4.14 4.72
N VAL A 522 0.54 -3.62 5.60
CA VAL A 522 2.00 -3.70 5.48
C VAL A 522 2.48 -5.16 5.53
N LEU A 523 1.89 -5.98 6.39
CA LEU A 523 2.29 -7.38 6.58
C LEU A 523 1.52 -8.39 5.72
N TRP A 524 0.46 -7.97 5.04
CA TRP A 524 -0.25 -8.84 4.11
C TRP A 524 0.64 -9.50 3.04
N PRO A 525 1.55 -8.79 2.33
CA PRO A 525 2.44 -9.45 1.37
C PRO A 525 3.36 -10.49 2.02
N VAL A 526 3.76 -10.29 3.29
CA VAL A 526 4.50 -11.30 4.06
C VAL A 526 3.60 -12.51 4.30
N ALA A 527 2.39 -12.31 4.79
CA ALA A 527 1.45 -13.38 5.10
C ALA A 527 1.09 -14.24 3.88
N VAL A 528 0.88 -13.61 2.73
CA VAL A 528 0.62 -14.29 1.46
C VAL A 528 1.89 -15.01 0.95
N GLY A 529 3.06 -14.40 1.13
CA GLY A 529 4.35 -15.01 0.81
C GLY A 529 4.66 -16.27 1.62
N GLU A 530 4.41 -16.26 2.93
CA GLU A 530 4.57 -17.44 3.81
C GLU A 530 3.57 -18.56 3.47
N ARG A 531 2.47 -18.25 2.76
CA ARG A 531 1.53 -19.23 2.21
C ARG A 531 1.91 -19.76 0.82
N GLY A 532 3.04 -19.30 0.27
CA GLY A 532 3.57 -19.75 -1.02
C GLY A 532 3.28 -18.82 -2.21
N GLU A 533 2.58 -17.70 -2.00
CA GLU A 533 2.13 -16.80 -3.06
C GLU A 533 2.86 -15.44 -3.03
N ALA A 534 4.19 -15.45 -2.97
CA ALA A 534 4.98 -14.23 -2.80
C ALA A 534 4.70 -13.17 -3.88
N VAL A 535 4.20 -12.02 -3.44
CA VAL A 535 3.98 -10.83 -4.28
C VAL A 535 5.27 -10.00 -4.31
N TRP A 536 5.68 -9.52 -5.48
CA TRP A 536 6.87 -8.68 -5.65
C TRP A 536 6.70 -7.72 -6.84
N GLY A 537 7.41 -6.60 -6.80
CA GLY A 537 7.40 -5.58 -7.85
C GLY A 537 6.05 -4.87 -7.99
N ARG A 538 5.30 -4.73 -6.89
CA ARG A 538 3.97 -4.11 -6.90
C ARG A 538 3.87 -2.97 -5.88
N PHE A 539 3.07 -1.98 -6.26
CA PHE A 539 2.47 -1.04 -5.32
C PHE A 539 1.15 -1.63 -4.82
N LEU A 540 1.06 -1.87 -3.52
CA LEU A 540 -0.08 -2.52 -2.88
C LEU A 540 -0.92 -1.48 -2.17
N LYS A 541 -2.22 -1.47 -2.46
CA LYS A 541 -3.21 -0.62 -1.78
C LYS A 541 -4.48 -1.43 -1.58
N ASP A 542 -5.06 -1.34 -0.38
CA ASP A 542 -6.27 -2.10 -0.01
C ASP A 542 -6.10 -3.62 -0.25
N TYR A 543 -4.96 -4.20 0.16
CA TYR A 543 -4.65 -5.63 0.01
C TYR A 543 -4.59 -6.16 -1.44
N GLY A 544 -4.49 -5.26 -2.43
CA GLY A 544 -4.36 -5.61 -3.83
C GLY A 544 -3.29 -4.80 -4.54
N ALA A 545 -2.80 -5.33 -5.67
CA ALA A 545 -1.92 -4.57 -6.55
C ALA A 545 -2.72 -3.42 -7.20
N TYR A 546 -2.21 -2.21 -7.07
CA TYR A 546 -2.76 -1.05 -7.77
C TYR A 546 -2.16 -1.01 -9.18
N TYR A 547 -3.02 -1.13 -10.19
CA TYR A 547 -2.62 -0.97 -11.58
C TYR A 547 -2.84 0.47 -12.00
N VAL A 548 -1.76 1.14 -12.41
CA VAL A 548 -1.86 2.39 -13.18
C VAL A 548 -1.99 1.95 -14.63
N ASP A 549 -3.10 2.28 -15.28
CA ASP A 549 -3.27 2.08 -16.71
C ASP A 549 -2.28 3.00 -17.45
N VAL A 550 -1.14 2.42 -17.84
CA VAL A 550 -0.12 3.09 -18.65
C VAL A 550 -0.58 3.04 -20.11
N GLY A 551 -1.66 3.74 -20.42
CA GLY A 551 -2.10 3.95 -21.79
C GLY A 551 -0.92 4.42 -22.64
N VAL A 552 -0.59 3.66 -23.68
CA VAL A 552 0.32 3.97 -24.80
C VAL A 552 1.43 4.99 -24.45
N GLY A 553 2.30 4.63 -23.50
CA GLY A 553 3.35 5.54 -23.05
C GLY A 553 4.35 4.87 -22.13
N ARG A 554 5.30 4.14 -22.73
CA ARG A 554 6.67 4.04 -22.23
C ARG A 554 7.60 4.59 -23.30
#